data_AF-A0A173MAM8-F1
#
_entry.id   AF-A0A173MAM8-F1
#
_cell.length_a   1.000
_cell.length_b   1.000
_cell.length_c   1.000
_cell.angle_alpha   90.00
_cell.angle_beta   90.00
_cell.angle_gamma   90.00
#
_symmetry.space_group_name_H-M   'P 1'
#
loop_
_entity.id
_entity.type
_entity.pdbx_description
1 polymer ?
#
loop_
_entity_poly.entity_id
_entity_poly.type
_entity_poly.pdbx_seq_one_letter_code
_entity_poly.pdbx_strand_id
1 'polypeptide(L)' 'MGFWRQIAEYLYIKKKDPNVPTNTYTKAMHGMNRISIFMFLICIIIILVKYVFIPLFK' A
#
# COMPACT_ATOMS: atom_id res chain seq x y z
N MET A 1 -21.14 7.61 -3.95
CA MET A 1 -19.70 7.42 -3.72
C MET A 1 -19.49 7.10 -2.25
N GLY A 2 -19.36 5.83 -1.87
CA GLY A 2 -19.19 5.46 -0.46
C GLY A 2 -17.73 5.64 -0.02
N PHE A 3 -17.51 6.26 1.14
CA PHE A 3 -16.21 6.45 1.78
C PHE A 3 -15.38 5.15 1.82
N TRP A 4 -16.01 4.04 2.20
CA TRP A 4 -15.41 2.70 2.24
C TRP A 4 -14.92 2.20 0.89
N ARG A 5 -15.59 2.58 -0.20
CA ARG A 5 -15.23 2.18 -1.56
C ARG A 5 -14.00 2.93 -2.06
N GLN A 6 -13.84 4.19 -1.66
CA GLN A 6 -12.62 4.96 -1.93
C GLN A 6 -11.42 4.39 -1.17
N ILE A 7 -11.59 4.02 0.11
CA ILE A 7 -10.53 3.36 0.87
C ILE A 7 -10.15 2.01 0.25
N ALA A 8 -11.13 1.19 -0.15
CA ALA A 8 -10.88 -0.10 -0.79
C ALA A 8 -10.24 0.04 -2.18
N GLU A 9 -10.63 1.05 -2.96
CA GLU A 9 -9.95 1.41 -4.20
C GLU A 9 -8.53 1.92 -3.91
N TYR A 10 -8.29 2.70 -2.86
CA TYR A 10 -6.97 3.20 -2.46
C TYR A 10 -6.03 2.08 -1.95
N LEU A 11 -6.57 1.10 -1.24
CA LEU A 11 -5.87 -0.11 -0.76
C LEU A 11 -5.78 -1.22 -1.82
N TYR A 12 -6.22 -0.97 -3.05
CA TYR A 12 -6.16 -1.94 -4.16
C TYR A 12 -6.98 -3.23 -3.96
N ILE A 13 -7.91 -3.27 -3.01
CA ILE A 13 -8.74 -4.47 -2.72
C ILE A 13 -9.78 -4.70 -3.82
N LYS A 14 -10.15 -3.64 -4.56
CA LYS A 14 -11.20 -3.70 -5.59
C LYS A 14 -10.70 -3.14 -6.92
N LYS A 15 -10.92 -3.89 -8.01
CA LYS A 15 -10.65 -3.43 -9.38
C LYS A 15 -11.59 -2.26 -9.72
N LYS A 16 -11.03 -1.16 -10.23
CA LYS A 16 -11.79 0.05 -10.59
C LYS A 16 -12.86 -0.26 -11.63
N ASP A 17 -14.04 0.36 -11.50
CA ASP A 17 -15.14 0.26 -12.47
C ASP A 17 -14.64 0.60 -13.90
N PRO A 18 -14.88 -0.28 -14.91
CA PRO A 18 -14.36 -0.11 -16.26
C PRO A 18 -14.96 1.08 -17.03
N ASN A 19 -16.10 1.61 -16.57
CA ASN A 19 -16.80 2.75 -17.18
C ASN A 19 -16.30 4.12 -16.71
N VAL A 20 -15.31 4.18 -15.81
CA VAL A 20 -14.81 5.45 -15.26
C VAL A 20 -13.63 5.93 -16.10
N PRO A 21 -13.61 7.20 -16.58
CA PRO A 21 -12.52 7.70 -17.41
C PRO A 21 -11.17 7.42 -16.75
N THR A 22 -10.30 6.73 -17.50
CA THR A 22 -8.96 6.36 -17.04
C THR A 22 -8.08 7.60 -17.05
N ASN A 23 -8.12 8.35 -15.95
CA ASN A 23 -7.24 9.50 -15.80
C ASN A 23 -5.83 9.03 -15.41
N THR A 24 -4.81 9.45 -16.15
CA THR A 24 -3.40 9.05 -15.95
C THR A 24 -2.91 9.44 -14.54
N TYR A 25 -3.37 10.58 -14.02
CA TYR A 25 -3.07 11.04 -12.66
C TYR A 25 -3.55 10.07 -11.57
N THR A 26 -4.70 9.41 -11.75
CA THR A 26 -5.21 8.42 -10.79
C THR A 26 -4.36 7.15 -10.80
N LYS A 27 -3.86 6.73 -11.96
CA LYS A 27 -2.92 5.58 -12.06
C LYS A 27 -1.58 5.91 -11.38
N ALA A 28 -1.08 7.13 -11.57
CA ALA A 28 0.15 7.60 -10.93
C ALA A 28 0.03 7.69 -9.40
N MET A 29 -1.09 8.24 -8.90
CA MET A 29 -1.38 8.31 -7.47
C MET A 29 -1.40 6.93 -6.81
N HIS A 30 -1.94 5.94 -7.52
CA HIS A 30 -1.96 4.56 -7.04
C HIS A 30 -0.59 3.89 -7.08
N GLY A 31 0.22 4.17 -8.11
CA GLY A 31 1.61 3.71 -8.20
C GLY A 31 2.47 4.22 -7.05
N MET A 32 2.32 5.49 -6.69
CA MET A 32 3.00 6.09 -5.53
C MET A 32 2.57 5.42 -4.21
N ASN A 33 1.29 5.10 -4.04
CA ASN A 33 0.82 4.35 -2.87
C ASN A 33 1.46 2.95 -2.77
N ARG A 34 1.61 2.23 -3.89
CA ARG A 34 2.28 0.91 -3.91
C ARG A 34 3.72 0.99 -3.43
N ILE A 35 4.47 1.99 -3.89
CA ILE A 35 5.86 2.20 -3.48
C ILE A 35 5.92 2.52 -1.98
N SER A 36 5.01 3.35 -1.49
CA SER A 36 4.97 3.72 -0.06
C SER A 36 4.68 2.52 0.85
N ILE A 37 3.74 1.64 0.49
CA ILE A 37 3.42 0.42 1.26
C ILE A 37 4.61 -0.55 1.23
N PHE A 38 5.27 -0.70 0.08
CA PHE A 38 6.42 -1.58 -0.04
C PHE A 38 7.60 -1.11 0.82
N MET A 39 7.93 0.20 0.76
CA MET A 39 8.95 0.80 1.64
C MET A 39 8.59 0.66 3.12
N PHE A 40 7.32 0.89 3.48
CA PHE A 40 6.84 0.74 4.85
C PHE A 40 7.02 -0.69 5.37
N LEU A 41 6.64 -1.70 4.59
CA LEU A 41 6.81 -3.11 4.94
C LEU A 41 8.29 -3.48 5.09
N ILE A 42 9.17 -3.00 4.21
CA ILE A 42 10.62 -3.20 4.34
C ILE A 42 11.13 -2.62 5.65
N CYS A 43 10.74 -1.39 6.01
CA CYS A 43 11.12 -0.79 7.28
C CYS A 43 10.64 -1.61 8.48
N ILE A 44 9.39 -2.10 8.46
CA ILE A 44 8.87 -2.98 9.52
C ILE A 44 9.71 -4.25 9.63
N ILE A 45 10.03 -4.90 8.51
CA ILE A 45 10.86 -6.12 8.51
C ILE A 45 12.24 -5.84 9.11
N ILE A 46 12.89 -4.75 8.71
CA ILE A 46 14.20 -4.35 9.26
C ILE A 46 14.11 -4.13 10.77
N ILE A 47 13.09 -3.41 11.24
CA ILE A 47 12.89 -3.15 12.68
C ILE A 47 12.66 -4.45 13.44
N LEU A 48 11.78 -5.33 12.94
CA LEU A 48 11.52 -6.64 13.56
C LEU A 48 12.79 -7.50 13.62
N VAL A 49 13.53 -7.60 12.52
CA VAL A 49 14.77 -8.37 12.49
C VAL A 49 15.77 -7.79 13.49
N LYS A 50 15.99 -6.48 13.46
CA LYS A 50 17.03 -5.83 14.26
C LYS A 50 16.73 -5.77 15.75
N TYR A 51 15.47 -5.49 16.12
CA TYR A 51 15.11 -5.18 17.51
C TYR A 51 14.29 -6.28 18.19
N VAL A 52 13.75 -7.25 17.43
CA VAL A 52 13.00 -8.37 18.02
C VAL A 52 13.77 -9.67 17.84
N PHE A 53 14.12 -10.05 16.61
CA PHE A 53 14.75 -11.35 16.36
C PHE A 53 16.21 -11.42 16.80
N ILE A 54 17.06 -10.47 16.40
CA ILE A 54 18.49 -10.48 16.80
C ILE A 54 18.69 -10.52 18.32
N PRO A 55 18.01 -9.70 19.15
CA PRO A 55 18.15 -9.78 20.59
C PRO A 55 17.48 -11.02 21.22
N LEU A 56 16.59 -11.70 20.51
CA LEU A 56 15.97 -12.94 21.00
C LEU A 56 16.89 -14.16 20.84
N PHE A 57 17.79 -14.13 19.84
CA PHE A 57 18.75 -15.20 19.56
C PHE A 57 20.15 -14.96 20.13
N LYS A 58 20.37 -13.80 20.77
CA LYS A 58 21.61 -13.44 21.45
C LYS A 58 21.44 -13.60 22.94
#